data_AF-A0A7V6GD60-F1
#
_entry.id   AF-A0A7V6GD60-F1
#
_cell.length_a   1.000
_cell.length_b   1.000
_cell.length_c   1.000
_cell.angle_alpha   90.00
_cell.angle_beta   90.00
_cell.angle_gamma   90.00
#
_symmetry.space_group_name_H-M   'P 1'
#
loop_
_entity.id
_entity.type
_entity.pdbx_description
1 polymer ?
#
loop_
_entity_poly.entity_id
_entity_poly.type
_entity_poly.pdbx_seq_one_letter_code
_entity_poly.pdbx_strand_id
1 'polypeptide(L)'
;MPSNNNRNQPVIRGAGSALDRFKTEVASELGLTNYDQIDKGNLTSRQNGYVGGNMTKKMVAFAEQALQQGQITAINNSAQLEKPQSVFGTQGSLQ
;
A
#
# COMPACT_ATOMS: atom_id res chain seq x y z
N MET A 1 -18.60 4.56 -19.94
CA MET A 1 -18.19 4.85 -18.55
C MET A 1 -16.85 4.16 -18.30
N PRO A 2 -15.79 4.85 -17.85
CA PRO A 2 -14.55 4.18 -17.49
C PRO A 2 -14.77 3.41 -16.18
N SER A 3 -14.49 2.11 -16.20
CA SER A 3 -14.52 1.26 -15.02
C SER A 3 -13.39 1.71 -14.10
N ASN A 4 -13.73 2.35 -12.97
CA ASN A 4 -12.79 2.68 -11.89
C ASN A 4 -12.29 1.38 -11.26
N ASN A 5 -11.39 0.71 -11.97
CA ASN A 5 -10.66 -0.46 -11.52
C ASN A 5 -9.58 0.01 -10.54
N ASN A 6 -9.99 0.51 -9.37
CA ASN A 6 -9.11 0.76 -8.24
C ASN A 6 -8.67 -0.60 -7.68
N ARG A 7 -7.73 -1.25 -8.38
CA ARG A 7 -7.14 -2.55 -8.02
C ARG A 7 -6.16 -2.47 -6.85
N ASN A 8 -6.12 -1.34 -6.13
CA ASN A 8 -5.26 -1.17 -4.98
C ASN A 8 -5.89 -1.85 -3.76
N GLN A 9 -5.95 -3.18 -3.79
CA GLN A 9 -6.36 -3.96 -2.64
C GLN A 9 -5.19 -4.02 -1.63
N PRO A 10 -5.47 -3.86 -0.34
CA PRO A 10 -4.47 -4.09 0.69
C PRO A 10 -3.88 -5.50 0.55
N VAL A 11 -2.56 -5.62 0.72
CA VAL A 11 -1.84 -6.90 0.68
C VAL A 11 -2.43 -7.90 1.69
N ILE A 12 -2.89 -7.39 2.84
CA ILE A 12 -3.57 -8.16 3.88
C ILE A 12 -5.08 -7.91 3.78
N ARG A 13 -5.88 -8.97 3.62
CA ARG A 13 -7.35 -8.85 3.60
C ARG A 13 -7.85 -8.25 4.91
N GLY A 14 -8.76 -7.28 4.81
CA GLY A 14 -9.35 -6.59 5.97
C GLY A 14 -8.52 -5.41 6.51
N ALA A 15 -7.27 -5.23 6.05
CA ALA A 15 -6.43 -4.11 6.49
C ALA A 15 -6.89 -2.74 5.96
N GLY A 16 -7.84 -2.67 5.01
CA GLY A 16 -8.29 -1.42 4.39
C GLY A 16 -8.75 -0.38 5.42
N SER A 17 -9.59 -0.78 6.38
CA SER A 17 -10.07 0.14 7.43
C SER A 17 -8.96 0.66 8.34
N ALA A 18 -7.96 -0.18 8.65
CA ALA A 18 -6.79 0.21 9.44
C ALA A 18 -5.88 1.17 8.66
N LEU A 19 -5.67 0.90 7.37
CA LEU A 19 -4.90 1.77 6.47
C LEU A 19 -5.58 3.13 6.28
N ASP A 20 -6.92 3.17 6.22
CA ASP A 20 -7.67 4.43 6.12
C ASP A 20 -7.53 5.28 7.38
N ARG A 21 -7.62 4.68 8.58
CA ARG A 21 -7.36 5.38 9.84
C ARG A 21 -5.94 5.91 9.89
N PHE A 22 -4.97 5.07 9.56
CA PHE A 22 -3.55 5.45 9.58
C PHE A 22 -3.26 6.59 8.60
N LYS A 23 -3.85 6.56 7.41
CA LYS A 23 -3.77 7.64 6.42
C LYS A 23 -4.32 8.96 6.99
N THR A 24 -5.44 8.93 7.70
CA THR A 24 -6.03 10.13 8.33
C THR A 24 -5.16 10.66 9.47
N GLU A 25 -4.55 9.78 10.27
CA GLU A 25 -3.58 10.16 11.31
C GLU A 25 -2.36 10.85 10.71
N VAL A 26 -1.74 10.25 9.70
CA VAL A 26 -0.57 10.82 9.00
C VAL A 26 -0.91 12.16 8.33
N ALA A 27 -2.09 12.26 7.72
CA ALA A 27 -2.54 13.52 7.13
C ALA A 27 -2.72 14.61 8.20
N SER A 28 -3.28 14.26 9.36
CA SER A 28 -3.44 15.17 10.48
C SER A 28 -2.10 15.65 11.03
N GLU A 29 -1.11 14.77 11.15
CA GLU A 29 0.27 15.13 11.54
C GLU A 29 0.94 16.09 10.55
N LEU A 30 0.64 15.96 9.25
CA LEU A 30 1.13 16.85 8.19
C LEU A 30 0.38 18.19 8.11
N GLY A 31 -0.59 18.42 9.00
CA GLY A 31 -1.39 19.64 9.03
C GLY A 31 -2.55 19.66 8.02
N LEU A 32 -2.86 18.53 7.39
CA LEU A 32 -4.03 18.38 6.52
C LEU A 32 -5.24 18.00 7.36
N THR A 33 -5.98 19.00 7.83
CA THR A 33 -7.25 18.80 8.53
C THR A 33 -8.32 18.23 7.58
N ASN A 34 -9.18 17.35 8.08
CA ASN A 34 -10.32 16.77 7.35
C ASN A 34 -9.97 16.00 6.06
N TYR A 35 -8.79 15.39 5.97
CA TYR A 35 -8.36 14.61 4.80
C TYR A 35 -9.32 13.47 4.38
N ASP A 36 -10.14 12.98 5.31
CA ASP A 36 -11.16 11.96 5.06
C ASP A 36 -12.43 12.53 4.42
N GLN A 37 -12.79 13.77 4.77
CA GLN A 37 -13.99 14.46 4.28
C GLN A 37 -13.71 15.35 3.06
N ILE A 38 -12.46 15.75 2.87
CA ILE A 38 -12.04 16.56 1.72
C ILE A 38 -11.95 15.65 0.50
N ASP A 39 -12.58 16.07 -0.59
CA ASP A 39 -12.37 15.46 -1.89
C ASP A 39 -10.87 15.52 -2.24
N LYS A 40 -10.27 14.35 -2.43
CA LYS A 40 -8.84 14.21 -2.72
C LYS A 40 -8.46 14.89 -4.04
N GLY A 41 -9.44 15.16 -4.91
CA GLY A 41 -9.29 15.99 -6.12
C GLY A 41 -9.08 17.48 -5.85
N ASN A 42 -9.46 17.99 -4.68
CA ASN A 42 -9.22 19.38 -4.27
C ASN A 42 -7.83 19.58 -3.64
N LEU A 43 -7.18 18.49 -3.23
CA LEU A 43 -5.81 18.52 -2.72
C LEU A 43 -4.81 18.46 -3.87
N THR A 44 -3.69 19.17 -3.74
CA THR A 44 -2.63 19.08 -4.75
C THR A 44 -2.09 17.65 -4.81
N SER A 45 -1.73 17.17 -6.01
CA SER A 45 -1.12 15.85 -6.18
C SER A 45 0.11 15.65 -5.28
N ARG A 46 0.84 16.75 -5.01
CA ARG A 46 1.97 16.78 -4.10
C ARG A 46 1.56 16.51 -2.66
N GLN A 47 0.49 17.12 -2.15
CA GLN A 47 -0.01 16.87 -0.79
C GLN A 47 -0.47 15.42 -0.60
N ASN A 48 -1.25 14.89 -1.55
CA ASN A 48 -1.67 13.48 -1.53
C ASN A 48 -0.46 12.54 -1.57
N GLY A 49 0.55 12.85 -2.40
CA GLY A 49 1.81 12.13 -2.46
C GLY A 49 2.60 12.18 -1.14
N TYR A 50 2.63 13.33 -0.46
CA TYR A 50 3.28 13.47 0.85
C TYR A 50 2.62 12.59 1.92
N VAL A 51 1.29 12.48 1.94
CA VAL A 51 0.59 11.59 2.89
C VAL A 51 1.00 10.13 2.65
N GLY A 52 0.87 9.66 1.40
CA GLY A 52 1.24 8.28 1.06
C GLY A 52 2.72 7.96 1.30
N GLY A 53 3.61 8.90 0.97
CA GLY A 53 5.05 8.74 1.22
C GLY A 53 5.41 8.65 2.70
N ASN A 54 4.79 9.48 3.55
CA ASN A 54 5.01 9.41 5.00
C ASN A 54 4.41 8.15 5.62
N MET A 55 3.27 7.70 5.11
CA MET A 55 2.65 6.43 5.50
C MET A 55 3.64 5.27 5.27
N THR A 56 4.21 5.16 4.06
CA THR A 56 5.24 4.15 3.73
C THR A 56 6.48 4.31 4.60
N LYS A 57 6.97 5.54 4.79
CA LYS A 57 8.15 5.81 5.61
C LYS A 57 7.99 5.29 7.05
N LYS A 58 6.84 5.51 7.67
CA LYS A 58 6.53 5.01 9.02
C LYS A 58 6.41 3.48 9.04
N MET A 59 5.77 2.87 8.04
CA MET A 59 5.67 1.41 7.94
C MET A 59 7.05 0.74 7.78
N VAL A 60 7.92 1.32 6.96
CA VAL A 60 9.30 0.84 6.79
C VAL A 60 10.09 1.01 8.07
N ALA A 61 10.01 2.17 8.74
CA ALA A 61 10.70 2.39 10.02
C ALA A 61 10.26 1.37 11.09
N PHE A 62 8.97 1.03 11.16
CA PHE A 62 8.46 -0.02 12.04
C PHE A 62 9.03 -1.39 11.67
N ALA A 63 9.06 -1.73 10.38
CA ALA A 63 9.64 -2.98 9.90
C ALA A 63 11.16 -3.06 10.19
N GLU A 64 11.90 -1.96 10.02
CA GLU A 64 13.32 -1.85 10.37
C GLU A 64 13.55 -2.07 11.87
N GLN A 65 12.71 -1.49 12.73
CA GLN A 65 12.76 -1.71 14.17
C GLN A 65 12.48 -3.19 14.52
N ALA A 66 11.51 -3.82 13.86
CA ALA A 66 11.23 -5.24 14.04
C ALA A 66 12.40 -6.12 13.57
N LEU A 67 13.06 -5.78 12.45
CA LEU A 67 14.28 -6.44 11.99
C LEU A 67 15.42 -6.30 13.00
N GLN A 68 15.63 -5.11 13.55
CA GLN A 68 16.64 -4.85 14.58
C GLN A 68 16.41 -5.70 15.83
N GLN A 69 15.15 -5.97 16.19
CA GLN A 69 14.77 -6.82 17.32
C GLN A 69 14.82 -8.33 17.00
N GLY A 70 15.22 -8.72 15.79
CA GLY A 70 15.29 -10.13 15.39
C GLY A 70 13.96 -10.75 14.97
N GLN A 71 12.91 -9.95 14.73
CA GLN A 71 11.58 -10.44 14.30
C GLN A 71 11.51 -10.78 12.80
N ILE A 72 12.59 -11.31 12.23
CA ILE A 72 12.74 -11.60 10.78
C ILE A 72 11.65 -12.55 10.30
N THR A 73 11.29 -13.57 11.09
CA THR A 73 10.28 -14.57 10.71
C THR A 73 8.88 -13.96 10.54
N ALA A 74 8.51 -12.96 11.34
CA ALA A 74 7.20 -12.30 11.22
C ALA A 74 7.09 -11.52 9.90
N ILE A 75 8.19 -10.88 9.49
CA ILE A 75 8.27 -10.11 8.25
C ILE A 75 8.26 -11.04 7.03
N ASN A 76 9.02 -12.14 7.06
CA ASN A 76 9.05 -13.08 5.93
C ASN A 76 7.68 -13.70 5.62
N ASN A 77 6.80 -13.79 6.61
CA ASN A 77 5.45 -14.34 6.45
C ASN A 77 4.38 -13.27 6.16
N SER A 78 4.72 -11.97 6.12
CA SER A 78 3.73 -10.90 6.02
C SER A 78 3.10 -10.75 4.63
N ALA A 79 3.76 -11.22 3.58
CA ALA A 79 3.26 -11.21 2.21
C ALA A 79 3.87 -12.35 1.39
N GLN A 80 3.11 -12.89 0.44
CA GLN A 80 3.66 -13.87 -0.50
C GLN A 80 4.54 -13.15 -1.53
N LEU A 81 5.72 -13.72 -1.80
CA LEU A 81 6.55 -13.25 -2.91
C LEU A 81 5.84 -13.56 -4.23
N GLU A 82 5.57 -12.53 -5.02
CA GLU A 82 5.10 -12.70 -6.39
C GLU A 82 6.27 -13.23 -7.23
N LYS A 83 6.17 -14.48 -7.69
CA LYS A 83 7.15 -15.03 -8.63
C LYS A 83 6.84 -14.50 -10.03
N PRO A 84 7.86 -14.11 -10.82
CA PRO A 84 7.63 -13.75 -12.21
C PRO A 84 6.94 -14.91 -12.93
N GLN A 85 5.78 -14.67 -13.54
CA GLN A 85 5.16 -15.69 -14.38
C GLN A 85 6.09 -15.97 -15.56
N SER A 86 6.54 -17.21 -15.72
CA SER A 86 7.27 -17.63 -16.91
C SER A 86 6.33 -17.55 -18.10
N VAL A 87 6.46 -16.48 -18.89
CA VAL A 87 5.77 -16.31 -20.17
C VAL A 87 6.46 -17.21 -21.20
N PHE A 88 6.47 -18.52 -20.99
CA PHE A 88 6.98 -19.44 -22.00
C PHE A 88 6.36 -20.83 -21.88
N GLY A 89 5.65 -21.23 -22.94
CA GLY A 89 5.24 -22.61 -23.19
C GLY A 89 3.77 -22.88 -22.95
N THR A 90 2.91 -22.57 -23.92
CA THR A 90 1.76 -23.41 -24.34
C THR A 90 1.01 -22.76 -25.50
N GLN A 91 1.55 -22.91 -26.72
CA GLN A 91 0.78 -23.32 -27.91
C GLN A 91 1.77 -24.17 -28.71
N GLY A 92 1.64 -25.50 -28.77
CA GLY A 92 0.45 -26.16 -29.26
C GLY A 92 0.70 -26.45 -30.74
N SER A 93 1.31 -27.60 -31.00
CA SER A 93 1.44 -28.23 -32.32
C SER A 93 0.11 -28.20 -33.09
N LEU A 94 0.09 -27.56 -34.25
CA LEU A 94 -0.92 -27.79 -35.28
C LEU A 94 -0.32 -28.79 -36.29
N GLN A 95 -0.78 -30.04 -36.17
CA GLN A 95 -0.93 -30.96 -37.30
C GLN A 95 -2.15 -30.51 -38.12
#